data_AF-A0A8X8WF19-F1
#
_entry.id   AF-A0A8X8WF19-F1
#
_cell.length_a   1.000
_cell.length_b   1.000
_cell.length_c   1.000
_cell.angle_alpha   90.00
_cell.angle_beta   90.00
_cell.angle_gamma   90.00
#
_symmetry.space_group_name_H-M   'P 1'
#
loop_
_entity.id
_entity.type
_entity.pdbx_description
1 polymer ?
#
loop_
_entity_poly.entity_id
_entity_poly.type
_entity_poly.pdbx_seq_one_letter_code
_entity_poly.pdbx_strand_id
1 'polypeptide(L)'
;MLPLLKLGTLALKTLSKPIAARLKKQAGIHPKFRNMIVSVAQANHRITTTMQRRIYGHATDVEIRPLNEEKAVQAAVDLMGELFVFSVAVAALFFEVQRSARSEAKKEEIRRQEMEFLLIGLNPELLPTQNSKLNGFQGMRQRDEELAQEVELLKQKLAEIEKMANARGLAGVFNFRQAQAEEARPTPAA
;
A
#
# COMPACT_ATOMS: atom_id res chain seq x y z
N MET A 1 1.68 28.19 15.59
CA MET A 1 2.31 26.94 15.11
C MET A 1 3.86 26.95 15.08
N LEU A 2 4.55 27.95 15.64
CA LEU A 2 6.03 27.98 15.75
C LEU A 2 6.72 26.91 16.65
N PRO A 3 6.08 26.33 17.68
CA PRO A 3 6.76 25.39 18.60
C PRO A 3 7.20 24.08 17.94
N LEU A 4 6.35 23.52 17.07
CA LEU A 4 6.59 22.20 16.47
C LEU A 4 7.73 22.23 15.45
N LEU A 5 7.80 23.29 14.64
CA LEU A 5 8.90 23.54 13.70
C LEU A 5 10.25 23.66 14.43
N LYS A 6 10.29 24.39 15.56
CA LYS A 6 11.51 24.53 16.37
C LYS A 6 11.94 23.20 17.00
N LEU A 7 11.00 22.40 17.50
CA LEU A 7 11.26 21.06 18.02
C LEU A 7 11.75 20.12 16.91
N GLY A 8 11.16 20.19 15.72
CA GLY A 8 11.59 19.46 14.54
C GLY A 8 13.04 19.77 14.16
N THR A 9 13.40 21.06 14.03
CA THR A 9 14.78 21.47 13.72
C THR A 9 15.78 21.06 14.81
N LEU A 10 15.37 21.12 16.09
CA LEU A 10 16.21 20.71 17.21
C LEU A 10 16.42 19.18 17.24
N ALA A 11 15.35 18.41 17.00
CA ALA A 11 15.42 16.95 16.89
C ALA A 11 16.31 16.54 15.72
N LEU A 12 16.17 17.19 14.56
CA LEU A 12 17.04 17.00 13.41
C LEU A 12 18.50 17.23 13.82
N LYS A 13 18.81 18.38 14.42
CA LYS A 13 20.19 18.71 14.87
C LYS A 13 20.74 17.73 15.91
N THR A 14 19.87 17.19 16.77
CA THR A 14 20.23 16.26 17.84
C THR A 14 20.49 14.85 17.32
N LEU A 15 19.73 14.40 16.31
CA LEU A 15 19.85 13.07 15.73
C LEU A 15 20.83 13.02 14.55
N SER A 16 20.93 14.07 13.74
CA SER A 16 21.79 14.12 12.56
C SER A 16 23.26 13.92 12.89
N LYS A 17 23.77 14.50 14.00
CA LYS A 17 25.19 14.35 14.38
C LYS A 17 25.58 12.90 14.73
N PRO A 18 24.91 12.21 15.67
CA PRO A 18 25.24 10.82 15.98
C PRO A 18 24.95 9.87 14.80
N ILE A 19 23.91 10.14 14.00
CA ILE A 19 23.59 9.35 12.80
C ILE A 19 24.70 9.52 11.75
N ALA A 20 25.20 10.73 11.51
CA ALA A 20 26.34 10.99 10.64
C ALA A 20 27.61 10.28 11.07
N ALA A 21 27.94 10.36 12.36
CA ALA A 21 29.11 9.68 12.89
C ALA A 21 29.01 8.16 12.70
N ARG A 22 27.84 7.58 12.95
CA ARG A 22 27.58 6.14 12.76
C ARG A 22 27.63 5.75 11.27
N LEU A 23 26.99 6.51 10.40
CA LEU A 23 26.98 6.28 8.94
C LEU A 23 28.39 6.36 8.35
N LYS A 24 29.18 7.38 8.72
CA LYS A 24 30.57 7.53 8.27
C LYS A 24 31.42 6.35 8.75
N LYS A 25 31.27 5.93 10.01
CA LYS A 25 31.97 4.76 10.56
C LYS A 25 31.58 3.48 9.80
N GLN A 26 30.29 3.25 9.58
CA GLN A 26 29.79 2.07 8.88
C GLN A 26 30.18 2.03 7.41
N ALA A 27 30.17 3.18 6.72
CA ALA A 27 30.64 3.30 5.34
C ALA A 27 32.16 3.07 5.22
N GLY A 28 32.94 3.45 6.24
CA GLY A 28 34.37 3.17 6.30
C GLY A 28 34.70 1.69 6.51
N ILE A 29 33.83 0.94 7.20
CA ILE A 29 34.05 -0.49 7.53
C ILE A 29 33.44 -1.42 6.48
N HIS A 30 32.26 -1.10 5.94
CA HIS A 30 31.52 -1.98 5.05
C HIS A 30 31.42 -1.42 3.62
N PRO A 31 32.17 -1.98 2.65
CA PRO A 31 32.19 -1.48 1.27
C PRO A 31 30.84 -1.65 0.56
N LYS A 32 30.08 -2.71 0.86
CA LYS A 32 28.71 -2.89 0.32
C LYS A 32 27.77 -1.76 0.78
N PHE A 33 27.86 -1.41 2.07
CA PHE A 33 27.05 -0.34 2.65
C PHE A 33 27.45 1.04 2.10
N ARG A 34 28.76 1.29 1.96
CA ARG A 34 29.28 2.49 1.29
C ARG A 34 28.72 2.63 -0.12
N ASN A 35 28.80 1.57 -0.92
CA ASN A 35 28.31 1.60 -2.30
C ASN A 35 26.80 1.83 -2.38
N MET A 36 26.02 1.29 -1.43
CA MET A 36 24.58 1.53 -1.32
C MET A 36 24.27 3.00 -0.98
N ILE A 37 24.96 3.59 -0.01
CA ILE A 37 24.78 5.01 0.34
C ILE A 37 25.13 5.91 -0.84
N VAL A 38 26.27 5.65 -1.48
CA VAL A 38 26.71 6.42 -2.64
C VAL A 38 25.72 6.26 -3.79
N SER A 39 25.23 5.05 -4.08
CA SER A 39 24.28 4.84 -5.17
C SER A 39 22.96 5.58 -4.94
N VAL A 40 22.42 5.54 -3.72
CA VAL A 40 21.21 6.28 -3.35
C VAL A 40 21.43 7.79 -3.44
N ALA A 41 22.54 8.30 -2.92
CA ALA A 41 22.86 9.73 -2.98
C ALA A 41 23.01 10.22 -4.44
N GLN A 42 23.69 9.44 -5.29
CA GLN A 42 23.87 9.75 -6.70
C GLN A 42 22.55 9.65 -7.49
N ALA A 43 21.73 8.63 -7.21
CA ALA A 43 20.42 8.49 -7.84
C ALA A 43 19.53 9.68 -7.49
N ASN A 44 19.46 10.06 -6.21
CA ASN A 44 18.70 11.22 -5.77
C ASN A 44 19.19 12.50 -6.43
N HIS A 45 20.52 12.73 -6.44
CA HIS A 45 21.10 13.91 -7.09
C HIS A 45 20.75 13.99 -8.57
N ARG A 46 20.88 12.87 -9.31
CA ARG A 46 20.53 12.80 -10.73
C ARG A 46 19.06 13.13 -10.94
N ILE A 47 18.16 12.52 -10.17
CA ILE A 47 16.71 12.76 -10.27
C ILE A 47 16.40 14.24 -10.00
N THR A 48 16.89 14.81 -8.90
CA THR A 48 16.64 16.21 -8.54
C THR A 48 17.14 17.16 -9.61
N THR A 49 18.38 16.98 -10.08
CA THR A 49 18.97 17.86 -11.11
C THR A 49 18.26 17.72 -12.45
N THR A 50 17.88 16.51 -12.87
CA THR A 50 17.11 16.32 -14.11
C THR A 50 15.72 16.94 -14.00
N MET A 51 15.02 16.76 -12.88
CA MET A 51 13.71 17.38 -12.63
C MET A 51 13.80 18.91 -12.66
N GLN A 52 14.77 19.50 -11.95
CA GLN A 52 14.99 20.95 -11.98
C GLN A 52 15.26 21.45 -13.40
N ARG A 53 16.16 20.82 -14.15
CA ARG A 53 16.47 21.23 -15.52
C ARG A 53 15.25 21.16 -16.44
N ARG A 54 14.41 20.12 -16.31
CA ARG A 54 13.16 20.00 -17.07
C ARG A 54 12.15 21.11 -16.73
N ILE A 55 12.01 21.46 -15.46
CA ILE A 55 11.07 22.49 -15.00
C ILE A 55 11.53 23.88 -15.43
N TYR A 56 12.83 24.17 -15.37
CA TYR A 56 13.40 25.48 -15.72
C TYR A 56 13.78 25.63 -17.20
N GLY A 57 13.46 24.64 -18.06
CA GLY A 57 13.77 24.68 -19.49
C GLY A 57 15.27 24.67 -19.82
N HIS A 58 16.12 24.23 -18.90
CA HIS A 58 17.55 24.11 -19.12
C HIS A 58 17.89 22.82 -19.90
N ALA A 59 18.99 22.85 -20.65
CA ALA A 59 19.50 21.69 -21.36
C ALA A 59 19.73 20.52 -20.39
N THR A 60 19.02 19.41 -20.63
CA THR A 60 19.14 18.19 -19.81
C THR A 60 20.35 17.33 -20.20
N ASP A 61 21.01 17.66 -21.32
CA ASP A 61 22.08 16.89 -21.95
C ASP A 61 23.49 17.11 -21.32
N VAL A 62 23.60 17.97 -20.32
CA VAL A 62 24.88 18.21 -19.62
C VAL A 62 25.16 17.10 -18.61
N GLU A 63 26.33 16.47 -18.67
CA GLU A 63 26.75 15.43 -17.72
C GLU A 63 26.65 15.92 -16.26
N ILE A 64 25.94 15.15 -15.43
CA ILE A 64 25.78 15.45 -14.00
C ILE A 64 27.00 14.94 -13.26
N ARG A 65 27.84 15.86 -12.76
CA ARG A 65 29.04 15.52 -12.00
C ARG A 65 28.68 14.71 -10.75
N PRO A 66 29.31 13.56 -10.51
CA PRO A 66 29.00 12.74 -9.34
C PRO A 66 29.38 13.48 -8.04
N LEU A 67 28.60 13.27 -6.98
CA LEU A 67 28.96 13.73 -5.64
C LEU A 67 30.28 13.08 -5.18
N ASN A 68 31.09 13.85 -4.44
CA ASN A 68 32.23 13.30 -3.71
C ASN A 68 31.74 12.47 -2.51
N GLU A 69 32.61 11.62 -1.97
CA GLU A 69 32.26 10.68 -0.91
C GLU A 69 31.69 11.37 0.34
N GLU A 70 32.28 12.50 0.75
CA GLU A 70 31.81 13.25 1.91
C GLU A 70 30.39 13.81 1.72
N LYS A 71 30.08 14.36 0.54
CA LYS A 71 28.72 14.86 0.24
C LYS A 71 27.72 13.73 0.10
N ALA A 72 28.12 12.57 -0.44
CA ALA A 72 27.24 11.40 -0.52
C ALA A 72 26.86 10.88 0.87
N VAL A 73 27.82 10.83 1.79
CA VAL A 73 27.56 10.47 3.20
C VAL A 73 26.64 11.51 3.85
N GLN A 74 26.90 12.81 3.67
CA GLN A 74 26.04 13.87 4.21
C GLN A 74 24.61 13.78 3.67
N ALA A 75 24.45 13.58 2.36
CA ALA A 75 23.13 13.43 1.73
C ALA A 75 22.36 12.22 2.29
N ALA A 76 23.04 11.11 2.58
CA ALA A 76 22.40 9.96 3.21
C ALA A 76 22.01 10.21 4.66
N VAL A 77 22.80 10.97 5.42
CA VAL A 77 22.44 11.40 6.78
C VAL A 77 21.18 12.25 6.76
N ASP A 78 21.15 13.25 5.88
CA ASP A 78 20.04 14.19 5.79
C ASP A 78 18.75 13.45 5.38
N LEU A 79 18.85 12.56 4.38
CA LEU A 79 17.74 11.69 3.97
C LEU A 79 17.25 10.79 5.12
N MET A 80 18.14 10.14 5.87
CA MET A 80 17.75 9.29 7.00
C MET A 80 17.11 10.09 8.14
N GLY A 81 17.61 11.30 8.41
CA GLY A 81 17.03 12.21 9.40
C GLY A 81 15.62 12.65 9.01
N GLU A 82 15.42 13.04 7.76
CA GLU A 82 14.11 13.39 7.22
C GLU A 82 13.14 12.20 7.28
N LEU A 83 13.54 11.02 6.81
CA LEU A 83 12.72 9.80 6.86
C LEU A 83 12.30 9.44 8.30
N PHE A 84 13.20 9.60 9.27
CA PHE A 84 12.86 9.37 10.67
C PHE A 84 11.77 10.35 11.16
N VAL A 85 11.93 11.65 10.90
CA VAL A 85 10.95 12.66 11.30
C VAL A 85 9.61 12.42 10.61
N PHE A 86 9.61 12.11 9.30
CA PHE A 86 8.39 11.75 8.56
C PHE A 86 7.74 10.48 9.12
N SER A 87 8.51 9.45 9.45
CA SER A 87 7.98 8.22 10.05
C SER A 87 7.30 8.48 11.39
N VAL A 88 7.88 9.33 12.24
CA VAL A 88 7.25 9.70 13.53
C VAL A 88 5.96 10.47 13.31
N ALA A 89 5.93 11.42 12.36
CA ALA A 89 4.74 12.17 12.03
C ALA A 89 3.62 11.27 11.46
N VAL A 90 3.95 10.38 10.53
CA VAL A 90 3.02 9.40 9.97
C VAL A 90 2.50 8.46 11.06
N ALA A 91 3.37 7.93 11.93
CA ALA A 91 2.96 7.07 13.04
C ALA A 91 2.02 7.80 14.01
N ALA A 92 2.29 9.07 14.32
CA ALA A 92 1.42 9.89 15.16
C ALA A 92 0.05 10.11 14.52
N LEU A 93 0.01 10.40 13.21
CA LEU A 93 -1.23 10.53 12.45
C LEU A 93 -2.05 9.22 12.46
N PHE A 94 -1.40 8.09 12.16
CA PHE A 94 -2.05 6.78 12.21
C PHE A 94 -2.57 6.45 13.63
N PHE A 95 -1.79 6.76 14.66
CA PHE A 95 -2.21 6.58 16.05
C PHE A 95 -3.42 7.47 16.38
N GLU A 96 -3.44 8.71 15.93
CA GLU A 96 -4.58 9.61 16.09
C GLU A 96 -5.82 9.06 15.36
N VAL A 97 -5.71 8.61 14.12
CA VAL A 97 -6.84 8.02 13.37
C VAL A 97 -7.37 6.77 14.07
N GLN A 98 -6.50 5.85 14.50
CA GLN A 98 -6.90 4.65 15.22
C GLN A 98 -7.56 4.96 16.56
N ARG A 99 -7.02 5.96 17.28
CA ARG A 99 -7.54 6.40 18.58
C ARG A 99 -8.85 7.18 18.46
N SER A 100 -8.96 8.04 17.46
CA SER A 100 -10.14 8.87 17.19
C SER A 100 -11.34 8.00 16.80
N ALA A 101 -11.16 6.96 15.99
CA ALA A 101 -12.24 6.00 15.68
C ALA A 101 -12.84 5.36 16.96
N ARG A 102 -12.00 4.99 17.94
CA ARG A 102 -12.47 4.50 19.24
C ARG A 102 -13.11 5.57 20.11
N SER A 103 -12.63 6.82 20.03
CA SER A 103 -13.19 7.91 20.82
C SER A 103 -14.52 8.42 20.27
N GLU A 104 -14.71 8.40 18.95
CA GLU A 104 -15.95 8.80 18.29
C GLU A 104 -17.06 7.78 18.54
N ALA A 105 -16.76 6.48 18.42
CA ALA A 105 -17.70 5.42 18.76
C ALA A 105 -18.23 5.56 20.20
N LYS A 106 -17.33 5.79 21.17
CA LYS A 106 -17.74 6.01 22.58
C LYS A 106 -18.58 7.27 22.76
N LYS A 107 -18.26 8.37 22.06
CA LYS A 107 -19.04 9.61 22.13
C LYS A 107 -20.41 9.47 21.45
N GLU A 108 -20.51 8.66 20.41
CA GLU A 108 -21.79 8.36 19.77
C GLU A 108 -22.65 7.44 20.64
N GLU A 109 -22.05 6.44 21.29
CA GLU A 109 -22.72 5.59 22.28
C GLU A 109 -23.27 6.40 23.46
N ILE A 110 -22.47 7.30 24.03
CA ILE A 110 -22.91 8.17 25.15
C ILE A 110 -24.05 9.08 24.70
N ARG A 111 -23.92 9.76 23.55
CA ARG A 111 -25.01 10.61 23.02
C ARG A 111 -26.29 9.82 22.72
N ARG A 112 -26.15 8.58 22.23
CA ARG A 112 -27.30 7.67 22.02
C ARG A 112 -27.94 7.27 23.34
N GLN A 113 -27.16 6.96 24.37
CA GLN A 113 -27.67 6.66 25.70
C GLN A 113 -28.38 7.85 26.35
N GLU A 114 -27.84 9.06 26.22
CA GLU A 114 -28.50 10.29 26.69
C GLU A 114 -29.85 10.53 25.99
N MET A 115 -29.89 10.32 24.67
CA MET A 115 -31.15 10.40 23.90
C MET A 115 -32.15 9.31 24.32
N GLU A 116 -31.69 8.07 24.51
CA GLU A 116 -32.54 6.97 24.99
C GLU A 116 -33.09 7.28 26.39
N PHE A 117 -32.27 7.81 27.31
CA PHE A 117 -32.68 8.20 28.65
C PHE A 117 -33.74 9.32 28.64
N LEU A 118 -33.56 10.35 27.81
CA LEU A 118 -34.53 11.45 27.64
C LEU A 118 -35.85 10.95 27.04
N LEU A 119 -35.79 10.04 26.06
CA LEU A 119 -36.99 9.44 25.46
C LEU A 119 -37.76 8.59 26.48
N ILE A 120 -37.06 7.81 27.32
CA ILE A 120 -37.68 7.03 28.40
C ILE A 120 -38.37 7.93 29.43
N GLY A 121 -37.75 9.06 29.78
CA GLY A 121 -38.32 10.02 30.72
C GLY A 121 -39.59 10.72 30.19
N LEU A 122 -39.75 10.82 28.88
CA LEU A 122 -40.93 11.41 28.22
C LEU A 122 -42.02 10.38 27.89
N ASN A 123 -41.64 9.14 27.55
CA ASN A 123 -42.57 8.06 27.26
C ASN A 123 -41.91 6.68 27.52
N PRO A 124 -42.30 5.93 28.56
CA PRO A 124 -41.66 4.67 28.93
C PRO A 124 -41.90 3.51 27.94
N GLU A 125 -42.80 3.68 26.97
CA GLU A 125 -43.14 2.66 25.98
C GLU A 125 -42.20 2.64 24.76
N LEU A 126 -41.32 3.64 24.61
CA LEU A 126 -40.41 3.85 23.47
C LEU A 126 -39.10 3.05 23.54
N LEU A 127 -39.00 2.03 24.40
CA LEU A 127 -37.79 1.21 24.50
C LEU A 127 -37.49 0.53 23.14
N PRO A 128 -36.26 0.64 22.60
CA PRO A 128 -35.84 -0.22 21.50
C PRO A 128 -35.91 -1.66 22.01
N THR A 129 -36.95 -2.38 21.60
CA THR A 129 -37.14 -3.78 21.98
C THR A 129 -35.87 -4.54 21.59
N GLN A 130 -35.30 -5.34 22.50
CA GLN A 130 -34.14 -6.21 22.22
C GLN A 130 -34.29 -7.01 20.92
N ASN A 131 -35.53 -7.33 20.53
CA ASN A 131 -35.87 -7.95 19.26
C ASN A 131 -35.40 -7.17 18.03
N SER A 132 -35.41 -5.84 18.02
CA SER A 132 -34.97 -5.05 16.88
C SER A 132 -33.45 -5.13 16.64
N LYS A 133 -32.64 -5.08 17.72
CA LYS A 133 -31.18 -5.29 17.66
C LYS A 133 -30.83 -6.74 17.27
N LEU A 134 -31.56 -7.73 17.80
CA LEU A 134 -31.41 -9.14 17.40
C LEU A 134 -31.76 -9.37 15.92
N ASN A 135 -32.85 -8.78 15.43
CA ASN A 135 -33.29 -8.92 14.03
C ASN A 135 -32.27 -8.28 13.07
N GLY A 136 -31.70 -7.13 13.42
CA GLY A 136 -30.65 -6.49 12.63
C GLY A 136 -29.35 -7.31 12.58
N PHE A 137 -28.96 -7.92 13.70
CA PHE A 137 -27.78 -8.80 13.76
C PHE A 137 -28.01 -10.11 12.99
N GLN A 138 -29.19 -10.71 13.09
CA GLN A 138 -29.56 -11.89 12.29
C GLN A 138 -29.59 -11.57 10.79
N GLY A 139 -30.12 -10.42 10.39
CA GLY A 139 -30.13 -9.99 8.99
C GLY A 139 -28.73 -9.74 8.42
N MET A 140 -27.78 -9.26 9.23
CA MET A 140 -26.38 -9.18 8.81
C MET A 140 -25.74 -10.56 8.64
N ARG A 141 -25.92 -11.47 9.61
CA ARG A 141 -25.41 -12.84 9.51
C ARG A 141 -25.93 -13.58 8.28
N GLN A 142 -27.23 -13.45 7.97
CA GLN A 142 -27.82 -14.11 6.81
C GLN A 142 -27.19 -13.65 5.50
N ARG A 143 -26.90 -12.35 5.37
CA ARG A 143 -26.19 -11.82 4.19
C ARG A 143 -24.76 -12.33 4.10
N ASP A 144 -24.06 -12.44 5.23
CA ASP A 144 -22.70 -12.98 5.25
C ASP A 144 -22.66 -14.47 4.85
N GLU A 145 -23.66 -15.26 5.29
CA GLU A 145 -23.82 -16.66 4.91
C GLU A 145 -24.17 -16.82 3.41
N GLU A 146 -25.04 -15.96 2.88
CA GLU A 146 -25.41 -15.93 1.47
C GLU A 146 -24.22 -15.56 0.57
N LEU A 147 -23.46 -14.52 0.95
CA LEU A 147 -22.23 -14.14 0.26
C LEU A 147 -21.18 -15.26 0.27
N ALA A 148 -21.05 -15.99 1.37
CA ALA A 148 -20.13 -17.11 1.46
C ALA A 148 -20.53 -18.24 0.48
N GLN A 149 -21.82 -18.53 0.36
CA GLN A 149 -22.34 -19.50 -0.61
C GLN A 149 -22.11 -19.06 -2.05
N GLU A 150 -22.32 -17.78 -2.37
CA GLU A 150 -22.06 -17.24 -3.70
C GLU A 150 -20.59 -17.35 -4.09
N VAL A 151 -19.67 -17.05 -3.17
CA VAL A 151 -18.23 -17.19 -3.40
C VAL A 151 -17.85 -18.64 -3.64
N GLU A 152 -18.44 -19.57 -2.91
CA GLU A 152 -18.18 -21.00 -3.07
C GLU A 152 -18.72 -21.52 -4.41
N LEU A 153 -19.92 -21.09 -4.81
CA LEU A 153 -20.49 -21.38 -6.12
C LEU A 153 -19.65 -20.80 -7.27
N LEU A 154 -19.16 -19.57 -7.13
CA LEU A 154 -18.30 -18.92 -8.11
C LEU A 154 -16.98 -19.68 -8.27
N LYS A 155 -16.38 -20.17 -7.18
CA LYS A 155 -15.18 -21.02 -7.23
C LYS A 155 -15.44 -22.33 -7.97
N GLN A 156 -16.58 -22.98 -7.74
CA GLN A 156 -16.95 -24.21 -8.45
C GLN A 156 -17.12 -23.97 -9.95
N LYS A 157 -17.83 -22.91 -10.34
CA LYS A 157 -17.99 -22.52 -11.76
C LYS A 157 -16.66 -22.20 -12.42
N LEU A 158 -15.74 -21.54 -11.71
CA LEU A 158 -14.41 -21.24 -12.21
C LEU A 158 -13.61 -22.52 -12.47
N ALA A 159 -13.64 -23.48 -11.53
CA ALA A 159 -12.98 -24.77 -11.69
C ALA A 159 -13.56 -25.59 -12.85
N GLU A 160 -14.87 -25.49 -13.11
CA GLU A 160 -15.53 -26.14 -14.25
C GLU A 160 -15.08 -25.51 -15.58
N ILE A 161 -15.03 -24.18 -15.66
CA ILE A 161 -14.54 -23.46 -16.82
C ILE A 161 -13.07 -23.80 -17.09
N GLU A 162 -12.23 -23.87 -16.05
CA GLU A 162 -10.83 -24.25 -16.17
C GLU A 162 -10.67 -25.68 -16.70
N LYS A 163 -11.47 -26.63 -16.23
CA LYS A 163 -11.50 -28.00 -16.78
C LYS A 163 -11.93 -28.02 -18.24
N MET A 164 -12.96 -27.26 -18.61
CA MET A 164 -13.41 -27.16 -20.00
C MET A 164 -12.35 -26.52 -20.90
N ALA A 165 -11.65 -25.49 -20.42
CA ALA A 165 -10.55 -24.84 -21.13
C ALA A 165 -9.35 -25.77 -21.31
N ASN A 166 -8.96 -26.51 -20.26
CA ASN A 166 -7.87 -27.50 -20.33
C ASN A 166 -8.22 -28.70 -21.22
N ALA A 167 -9.48 -29.14 -21.25
CA ALA A 167 -9.94 -30.20 -22.15
C ALA A 167 -9.95 -29.77 -23.63
N ARG A 168 -10.25 -28.49 -23.92
CA ARG A 168 -10.28 -27.94 -25.29
C ARG A 168 -8.90 -27.44 -25.78
N GLY A 169 -8.02 -27.03 -24.87
CA GLY A 169 -6.74 -26.38 -25.16
C GLY A 169 -5.70 -27.24 -25.87
N LEU A 170 -5.85 -28.58 -25.83
CA LEU A 170 -4.99 -29.50 -26.59
C LEU A 170 -5.76 -30.27 -27.67
N ALA A 171 -7.01 -30.68 -27.42
CA ALA A 171 -7.82 -31.40 -28.42
C ALA A 171 -8.15 -30.56 -29.67
N GLY A 172 -8.31 -29.23 -29.52
CA GLY A 172 -8.61 -28.33 -30.64
C GLY A 172 -7.44 -28.15 -31.63
N VAL A 173 -6.20 -28.23 -31.14
CA VAL A 173 -4.99 -28.06 -31.98
C VAL A 173 -4.71 -29.33 -32.80
N PHE A 174 -5.07 -30.51 -32.29
CA PHE A 174 -4.88 -31.77 -33.00
C PHE A 174 -5.90 -32.01 -34.13
N ASN A 175 -7.15 -31.53 -34.00
CA ASN A 175 -8.16 -31.73 -35.05
C ASN A 175 -7.97 -30.83 -36.29
N PHE A 176 -7.31 -29.67 -36.17
CA PHE A 176 -7.06 -28.80 -37.34
C PHE A 176 -6.02 -29.40 -38.30
N ARG A 177 -5.08 -30.21 -37.79
CA ARG A 177 -4.03 -30.83 -38.61
C ARG A 177 -4.49 -32.11 -39.31
N GLN A 178 -5.53 -32.77 -38.79
CA GLN A 178 -6.06 -34.01 -39.38
C GLN A 178 -7.00 -33.72 -40.56
N ALA A 179 -7.73 -32.59 -40.53
CA ALA A 179 -8.58 -32.16 -41.65
C ALA A 179 -7.80 -31.78 -42.92
N GLN A 180 -6.54 -31.31 -42.81
CA GLN A 180 -5.70 -30.99 -43.97
C GLN A 180 -4.88 -32.18 -44.51
N ALA A 181 -4.86 -33.32 -43.82
CA ALA A 181 -4.08 -34.49 -44.23
C ALA A 181 -4.88 -35.50 -45.07
N GLU A 182 -6.20 -35.32 -45.22
CA GLU A 182 -7.08 -36.25 -45.94
C GLU A 182 -7.38 -35.81 -47.39
N GLU A 183 -6.99 -34.60 -47.80
CA GLU A 183 -7.19 -34.09 -49.17
C GLU A 183 -5.97 -34.29 -50.10
N ALA A 184 -4.94 -35.02 -49.64
CA ALA A 184 -3.71 -35.26 -50.41
C ALA A 184 -3.34 -36.76 -50.46
N ARG A 185 -4.14 -37.58 -51.16
CA ARG A 185 -3.66 -38.86 -51.71
C ARG A 185 -4.01 -38.96 -53.21
N PRO A 186 -3.02 -39.23 -54.08
CA PRO A 186 -3.22 -39.32 -55.52
C PRO A 186 -3.88 -40.65 -55.91
N THR A 187 -4.81 -40.57 -56.87
CA THR A 187 -5.46 -41.69 -57.56
C THR A 187 -4.41 -42.57 -58.28
N PRO A 188 -4.48 -43.92 -58.19
CA PRO A 188 -3.66 -44.75 -59.06
C PRO A 188 -4.29 -44.78 -60.46
N ALA A 189 -3.55 -44.32 -61.46
CA ALA A 189 -3.88 -44.50 -62.87
C ALA A 189 -3.53 -45.94 -63.30
N ALA A 190 -4.43 -46.54 -64.09
CA ALA A 190 -4.16 -47.70 -64.93
C ALA A 190 -3.27 -47.32 -66.12
#